data_AF-A0A564XWT6-F1
#
_entry.id   AF-A0A564XWT6-F1
#
_cell.length_a   1.000
_cell.length_b   1.000
_cell.length_c   1.000
_cell.angle_alpha   90.00
_cell.angle_beta   90.00
_cell.angle_gamma   90.00
#
_symmetry.space_group_name_H-M   'P 1'
#
loop_
_entity.id
_entity.type
_entity.pdbx_description
1 polymer ?
#
loop_
_entity_poly.entity_id
_entity_poly.type
_entity_poly.pdbx_seq_one_letter_code
_entity_poly.pdbx_strand_id
1 'polypeptide(L)'
;MWSSCKAFNSIVTDVLVNNRVDQLMEFETVIKRHRSDLLSFPMHKESKSAKDRQLVTRADVEAISIPGLSQKILLTRDLIEETCKLSDLFNLN
;
A
#
# COMPACT_ATOMS: atom_id res chain seq x y z
N MET A 1 1.18 -3.49 2.71
CA MET A 1 0.44 -3.73 1.43
C MET A 1 1.20 -4.63 0.46
N TRP A 2 2.50 -4.42 0.18
CA TRP A 2 3.26 -5.32 -0.72
C TRP A 2 3.42 -6.76 -0.23
N SER A 3 3.45 -6.99 1.09
CA SER A 3 3.45 -8.33 1.69
C SER A 3 2.20 -9.13 1.32
N SER A 4 1.03 -8.50 1.37
CA SER A 4 -0.25 -9.11 0.97
C SER A 4 -0.27 -9.44 -0.52
N CYS A 5 0.24 -8.55 -1.38
CA CYS A 5 0.35 -8.82 -2.82
C CYS A 5 1.36 -9.95 -3.14
N LYS A 6 2.47 -10.04 -2.39
CA LYS A 6 3.43 -11.16 -2.53
C LYS A 6 2.83 -12.49 -2.08
N ALA A 7 2.11 -12.50 -0.96
CA ALA A 7 1.41 -13.68 -0.48
C ALA A 7 0.35 -14.13 -1.50
N PHE A 8 -0.41 -13.18 -2.08
CA PHE A 8 -1.34 -13.44 -3.16
C PHE A 8 -0.66 -14.09 -4.38
N ASN A 9 0.45 -13.50 -4.86
CA ASN A 9 1.21 -14.08 -5.97
C ASN A 9 1.75 -15.48 -5.66
N SER A 10 2.14 -15.76 -4.41
CA SER A 10 2.54 -17.12 -4.02
C SER A 10 1.39 -18.10 -4.16
N ILE A 11 0.20 -17.77 -3.66
CA ILE A 11 -0.99 -18.64 -3.74
C ILE A 11 -1.42 -18.83 -5.20
N VAL A 12 -1.41 -17.76 -6.01
CA VAL A 12 -1.68 -17.83 -7.46
C VAL A 12 -0.71 -18.80 -8.13
N THR A 13 0.59 -18.71 -7.81
CA THR A 13 1.62 -19.57 -8.40
C THR A 13 1.45 -21.02 -7.94
N ASP A 14 1.14 -21.24 -6.67
CA ASP A 14 0.94 -22.59 -6.12
C ASP A 14 -0.28 -23.31 -6.70
N VAL A 15 -1.36 -22.58 -6.97
CA VAL A 15 -2.59 -23.15 -7.53
C VAL A 15 -2.49 -23.32 -9.05
N LEU A 16 -2.01 -22.31 -9.78
CA LEU A 16 -2.00 -22.33 -11.25
C LEU A 16 -0.78 -23.04 -11.85
N VAL A 17 0.38 -22.98 -11.20
CA VAL A 17 1.63 -23.55 -11.72
C VAL A 17 1.95 -24.88 -11.05
N ASN A 18 1.73 -25.00 -9.74
CA ASN A 18 2.09 -26.21 -8.98
C ASN A 18 0.92 -27.22 -8.83
N ASN A 19 -0.24 -26.96 -9.45
CA ASN A 19 -1.41 -27.85 -9.47
C ASN A 19 -1.91 -28.32 -8.09
N ARG A 20 -1.70 -27.51 -7.04
CA ARG A 20 -2.18 -27.82 -5.68
C ARG A 20 -3.65 -27.46 -5.52
N VAL A 21 -4.52 -28.40 -5.90
CA VAL A 21 -6.00 -28.28 -5.82
C VAL A 21 -6.50 -28.10 -4.39
N ASP A 22 -5.74 -28.57 -3.39
CA ASP A 22 -6.10 -28.46 -1.97
C ASP A 22 -6.22 -27.00 -1.49
N GLN A 23 -5.57 -26.06 -2.19
CA GLN A 23 -5.57 -24.63 -1.86
C GLN A 23 -6.56 -23.81 -2.70
N LEU A 24 -7.39 -24.45 -3.53
CA LEU A 24 -8.32 -23.76 -4.44
C LEU A 24 -9.37 -22.92 -3.67
N MET A 25 -9.84 -23.43 -2.53
CA MET A 25 -10.80 -22.73 -1.66
C MET A 25 -10.17 -21.50 -0.97
N GLU A 26 -8.92 -21.64 -0.51
CA GLU A 26 -8.16 -20.52 0.06
C GLU A 26 -7.90 -19.46 -1.01
N PHE A 27 -7.56 -19.88 -2.22
CA PHE A 27 -7.39 -18.99 -3.36
C PHE A 27 -8.66 -18.20 -3.70
N GLU A 28 -9.83 -18.84 -3.76
CA GLU A 28 -11.08 -18.15 -4.05
C GLU A 28 -11.44 -17.12 -2.97
N THR A 29 -11.25 -17.46 -1.70
CA THR A 29 -11.51 -16.53 -0.58
C THR A 29 -10.56 -15.34 -0.58
N VAL A 30 -9.28 -15.56 -0.89
CA VAL A 30 -8.27 -14.51 -0.99
C VAL A 30 -8.54 -13.60 -2.20
N ILE A 31 -8.92 -14.14 -3.37
CA ILE A 31 -9.34 -13.33 -4.52
C ILE A 31 -10.56 -12.48 -4.17
N LYS A 32 -11.59 -13.07 -3.56
CA LYS A 32 -12.81 -12.33 -3.18
C LYS A 32 -12.48 -11.19 -2.21
N ARG A 33 -11.56 -11.41 -1.27
CA ARG A 33 -11.11 -10.39 -0.31
C ARG A 33 -10.31 -9.27 -0.99
N HIS A 34 -9.44 -9.58 -1.94
CA HIS A 34 -8.61 -8.59 -2.64
C HIS A 34 -9.22 -8.06 -3.95
N ARG A 35 -10.47 -8.42 -4.28
CA ARG A 35 -11.12 -8.02 -5.54
C ARG A 35 -11.19 -6.50 -5.69
N SER A 36 -11.55 -5.78 -4.63
CA SER A 36 -11.58 -4.31 -4.63
C SER A 36 -10.19 -3.71 -4.82
N ASP A 37 -9.17 -4.31 -4.22
CA ASP A 37 -7.79 -3.84 -4.29
C ASP A 37 -7.19 -4.11 -5.68
N LEU A 38 -7.52 -5.25 -6.28
CA LEU A 38 -7.10 -5.63 -7.64
C LEU A 38 -7.80 -4.78 -8.72
N LEU A 39 -9.07 -4.43 -8.51
CA LEU A 39 -9.82 -3.56 -9.42
C LEU A 39 -9.46 -2.08 -9.26
N SER A 40 -8.97 -1.68 -8.08
CA SER A 40 -8.49 -0.32 -7.81
C SER A 40 -6.98 -0.12 -8.03
N PHE A 41 -6.24 -1.20 -8.33
CA PHE A 41 -4.81 -1.16 -8.66
C PHE A 41 -4.58 -0.29 -9.92
N PRO A 42 -3.60 0.62 -9.88
CA PRO A 42 -3.82 2.05 -9.82
C PRO A 42 -4.13 2.66 -11.19
N MET A 43 -5.42 2.76 -11.55
CA MET A 43 -5.84 3.71 -12.60
C MET A 43 -6.04 5.14 -12.04
N HIS A 44 -6.10 5.30 -10.72
CA HIS A 44 -6.19 6.59 -10.05
C HIS A 44 -5.05 6.73 -9.04
N LYS A 45 -3.86 7.11 -9.54
CA LYS A 45 -2.86 7.73 -8.66
C LYS A 45 -3.44 9.07 -8.23
N GLU A 46 -3.71 9.24 -6.94
CA GLU A 46 -3.99 10.57 -6.40
C GLU A 46 -2.81 11.47 -6.76
N SER A 47 -3.09 12.56 -7.46
CA SER A 47 -2.08 13.55 -7.83
C SER A 47 -1.51 14.21 -6.57
N LYS A 48 -0.22 14.50 -6.57
CA LYS A 48 0.46 15.25 -5.50
C LYS A 48 -0.41 16.37 -4.93
N SER A 49 -0.61 16.35 -3.62
CA SER A 49 -1.31 17.41 -2.90
C SER A 49 -0.31 18.28 -2.14
N ALA A 50 -0.34 19.58 -2.41
CA ALA A 50 0.49 20.55 -1.66
C ALA A 50 0.11 20.59 -0.16
N LYS A 51 -1.15 20.25 0.17
CA LYS A 51 -1.62 20.17 1.56
C LYS A 51 -1.02 18.97 2.27
N ASP A 52 -1.01 17.82 1.62
CA ASP A 52 -0.49 16.58 2.21
C ASP A 52 1.04 16.66 2.38
N ARG A 53 1.74 17.29 1.43
CA ARG A 53 3.17 17.60 1.57
C ARG A 53 3.47 18.48 2.78
N GLN A 54 2.64 19.48 3.06
CA GLN A 54 2.81 20.34 4.24
C GLN A 54 2.57 19.58 5.54
N LEU A 55 1.58 18.68 5.57
CA LEU A 55 1.33 17.82 6.73
C LEU A 55 2.52 16.88 7.01
N VAL A 56 3.06 16.24 5.97
CA VAL A 56 4.24 15.36 6.10
C VAL A 56 5.48 16.14 6.54
N THR A 57 5.68 17.36 6.05
CA THR A 57 6.83 18.20 6.43
C THR A 57 6.77 18.61 7.91
N ARG A 58 5.57 18.73 8.48
CA ARG A 58 5.35 19.07 9.90
C ARG A 58 5.22 17.85 10.81
N ALA A 59 5.36 16.65 10.25
CA ALA A 59 5.16 15.41 10.99
C ALA A 59 6.25 15.11 12.04
N ASP A 60 7.30 15.93 12.09
CA ASP A 60 8.33 15.90 13.14
C ASP A 60 7.86 16.58 14.44
N VAL A 61 6.86 17.47 14.35
CA VAL A 61 6.27 18.20 15.49
C VAL A 61 4.81 17.81 15.72
N GLU A 62 4.04 17.58 14.66
CA GLU A 62 2.61 17.27 14.72
C GLU A 62 2.35 15.82 14.27
N ALA A 63 1.79 14.99 15.16
CA ALA A 63 1.47 13.61 14.81
C ALA A 63 0.40 13.55 13.71
N ILE A 64 0.73 12.94 12.57
CA ILE A 64 -0.16 12.85 11.41
C ILE A 64 -0.95 11.54 11.41
N SER A 65 -2.15 11.56 10.83
CA SER A 65 -2.95 10.36 10.59
C SER A 65 -2.58 9.76 9.22
N ILE A 66 -2.20 8.49 9.19
CA ILE A 66 -1.92 7.78 7.94
C ILE A 66 -3.12 6.88 7.60
N PRO A 67 -3.66 6.93 6.37
CA PRO A 67 -4.75 6.04 5.95
C PRO A 67 -4.39 4.56 6.19
N GLY A 68 -5.25 3.84 6.90
CA GLY A 68 -5.02 2.44 7.27
C GLY A 68 -4.28 2.22 8.60
N LEU A 69 -3.81 3.28 9.25
CA LEU A 69 -3.30 3.26 10.62
C LEU A 69 -4.29 4.01 11.53
N SER A 70 -4.71 3.36 12.61
CA SER A 70 -5.63 3.96 13.59
C SER A 70 -4.96 4.98 14.51
N GLN A 71 -3.63 4.97 14.57
CA GLN A 71 -2.83 5.82 15.45
C GLN A 71 -2.21 6.98 14.68
N LYS A 72 -2.14 8.14 15.32
CA LYS A 72 -1.35 9.28 14.83
C LYS A 72 0.11 9.05 15.14
N ILE A 73 0.98 9.30 14.17
CA ILE A 73 2.40 8.96 14.24
C ILE A 73 3.24 10.21 14.01
N LEU A 74 4.29 10.38 14.82
CA LEU A 74 5.36 11.33 14.55
C LEU A 74 6.39 10.67 13.63
N LEU A 75 6.78 11.36 12.57
CA LEU A 75 7.78 10.88 11.64
C LEU A 75 9.14 11.45 12.01
N THR A 76 10.19 10.62 11.91
CA THR A 76 11.56 11.11 12.00
C THR A 76 11.91 11.95 10.76
N ARG A 77 12.84 12.90 10.91
CA ARG A 77 13.25 13.79 9.81
C ARG A 77 13.75 13.03 8.58
N ASP A 78 14.51 11.95 8.79
CA ASP A 78 15.02 11.10 7.71
C ASP A 78 13.87 10.51 6.87
N LEU A 79 12.81 10.03 7.55
CA LEU A 79 11.66 9.43 6.90
C LEU A 79 10.81 10.47 6.15
N ILE A 80 10.71 11.70 6.67
CA ILE A 80 10.07 12.83 5.99
C ILE A 80 10.81 13.14 4.68
N GLU A 81 12.14 13.23 4.73
CA GLU A 81 12.96 13.54 3.57
C GLU A 81 12.85 12.45 2.49
N GLU A 82 12.94 11.18 2.87
CA GLU A 82 12.76 10.05 1.96
C GLU A 82 11.36 10.03 1.33
N THR A 83 10.32 10.29 2.12
CA THR A 83 8.93 10.31 1.64
C THR A 83 8.72 11.44 0.62
N CYS A 84 9.25 12.64 0.88
CA CYS A 84 9.20 13.75 -0.08
C CYS A 84 9.96 13.42 -1.37
N LYS A 85 11.14 12.79 -1.29
CA LYS A 85 11.88 12.35 -2.48
C LYS A 85 11.11 11.32 -3.31
N LEU A 86 10.46 10.34 -2.66
CA LEU A 86 9.65 9.33 -3.34
C LEU A 86 8.42 9.95 -4.02
N SER A 87 7.75 10.89 -3.34
CA SER A 87 6.67 11.68 -3.95
C SER A 87 7.19 12.40 -5.20
N ASP A 88 8.33 13.09 -5.09
CA ASP A 88 8.93 13.84 -6.18
C ASP A 88 9.26 12.96 -7.40
N LEU A 89 9.88 11.79 -7.19
CA LEU A 89 10.29 10.85 -8.23
C LEU A 89 9.13 10.18 -8.95
N PHE A 90 8.11 9.72 -8.21
CA PHE A 90 7.04 8.87 -8.79
C PHE A 90 5.73 9.62 -9.06
N ASN A 91 5.72 10.93 -8.78
CA ASN A 91 4.54 11.78 -8.83
C ASN A 91 3.37 11.20 -8.02
N LEU A 92 3.68 10.70 -6.83
CA LEU A 92 2.73 10.10 -5.89
C LEU A 92 2.38 11.12 -4.81
N ASN A 93 1.15 11.03 -4.28
CA ASN A 93 0.76 11.75 -3.08
C ASN A 93 1.48 11.18 -1.84
#